data_AF-A0A4X2L9W0-F1
#
_entry.id   AF-A0A4X2L9W0-F1
#
_cell.length_a   1.000
_cell.length_b   1.000
_cell.length_c   1.000
_cell.angle_alpha   90.00
_cell.angle_beta   90.00
_cell.angle_gamma   90.00
#
_symmetry.space_group_name_H-M   'P 1'
#
loop_
_entity.id
_entity.type
_entity.pdbx_description
1 polymer ?
#
loop_
_entity_poly.entity_id
_entity_poly.type
_entity_poly.pdbx_seq_one_letter_code
_entity_poly.pdbx_strand_id
1 'polypeptide(L)'
;MASQNRDLAAASAAATTHKVAKPGAGAACRSVGKRLQQEFMTLMMSGDKGISAFSESDNLFKWDKWSALYDVRTILLSIQSLLAEPNIDSPLKTHAAELWTNPTAFKKYLLETYMKQVTSQEL
;
A
#
# COMPACT_ATOMS: atom_id res chain seq x y z
N MET A 1 0.49 36.59 -46.12
CA MET A 1 1.08 37.95 -46.21
C MET A 1 1.04 38.53 -44.81
N ALA A 2 2.19 38.62 -44.12
CA ALA A 2 2.91 39.87 -43.85
C ALA A 2 2.05 40.84 -43.01
N SER A 3 2.47 41.45 -41.91
CA SER A 3 3.74 41.63 -41.24
C SER A 3 3.36 42.47 -40.01
N GLN A 4 3.89 42.18 -38.82
CA GLN A 4 3.95 43.21 -37.77
C GLN A 4 5.09 42.89 -36.81
N ASN A 5 6.30 43.22 -37.28
CA ASN A 5 7.45 43.46 -36.42
C ASN A 5 7.23 44.78 -35.67
N ARG A 6 7.33 44.75 -34.34
CA ARG A 6 7.68 45.94 -33.56
C ARG A 6 9.08 45.74 -33.01
N ASP A 7 9.99 46.52 -33.55
CA ASP A 7 11.29 46.81 -32.95
C ASP A 7 11.10 47.43 -31.56
N LEU A 8 11.84 46.91 -30.58
CA LEU A 8 12.29 47.70 -29.44
C LEU A 8 13.80 47.50 -29.30
N ALA A 9 14.48 48.63 -29.26
CA ALA A 9 15.91 48.82 -29.47
C ALA A 9 16.82 48.12 -28.44
N ALA A 10 18.02 47.83 -28.92
CA ALA A 10 19.18 47.32 -28.22
C ALA A 10 19.70 48.23 -27.10
N ALA A 11 20.25 47.63 -26.04
CA ALA A 11 21.52 48.04 -25.43
C ALA A 11 22.06 47.00 -24.40
N SER A 12 23.19 46.40 -24.78
CA SER A 12 24.33 45.89 -24.00
C SER A 12 24.19 45.36 -22.56
N ALA A 13 24.52 44.07 -22.44
CA ALA A 13 25.61 43.49 -21.62
C ALA A 13 25.98 44.13 -20.27
N ALA A 14 25.70 43.38 -19.19
CA ALA A 14 26.58 43.29 -18.03
C ALA A 14 26.46 41.88 -17.42
N ALA A 15 27.60 41.19 -17.29
CA ALA A 15 27.76 39.89 -16.68
C ALA A 15 27.37 39.90 -15.19
N THR A 16 26.74 38.84 -14.67
CA THR A 16 26.87 38.39 -13.26
C THR A 16 26.17 37.03 -13.02
N THR A 17 27.00 36.04 -12.68
CA THR A 17 26.71 34.81 -11.90
C THR A 17 25.82 33.72 -12.48
N HIS A 18 26.49 32.65 -12.92
CA HIS A 18 25.96 31.29 -12.94
C HIS A 18 25.76 30.81 -11.49
N LYS A 19 24.55 30.94 -10.95
CA LYS A 19 24.16 30.21 -9.74
C LYS A 19 23.55 28.89 -10.18
N VAL A 20 24.41 27.87 -10.34
CA VAL A 20 23.99 26.47 -10.37
C VAL A 20 23.22 26.22 -9.07
N ALA A 21 21.89 26.17 -9.18
CA ALA A 21 21.05 25.70 -8.11
C ALA A 21 21.36 24.22 -7.90
N LYS A 22 22.12 23.92 -6.83
CA LYS A 22 22.19 22.59 -6.25
C LYS A 22 20.76 22.04 -6.14
N PRO A 23 20.46 20.81 -6.63
CA PRO A 23 19.24 20.15 -6.21
C PRO A 23 19.39 19.95 -4.70
N GLY A 24 18.52 20.61 -3.94
CA GLY A 24 18.46 20.48 -2.50
C GLY A 24 18.34 19.00 -2.12
N ALA A 25 19.15 18.61 -1.14
CA ALA A 25 19.13 17.31 -0.48
C ALA A 25 17.83 17.10 0.33
N GLY A 26 16.68 17.20 -0.33
CA GLY A 26 15.34 17.07 0.23
C GLY A 26 14.35 16.39 -0.73
N ALA A 27 14.86 15.71 -1.76
CA ALA A 27 14.03 15.03 -2.77
C ALA A 27 13.87 13.51 -2.53
N ALA A 28 14.68 12.91 -1.65
CA ALA A 28 14.80 11.45 -1.57
C ALA A 28 13.78 10.73 -0.67
N CYS A 29 13.03 11.41 0.21
CA CYS A 29 12.02 10.76 1.07
C CYS A 29 10.56 10.93 0.58
N ARG A 30 10.37 11.34 -0.68
CA ARG A 30 9.03 11.61 -1.27
C ARG A 30 8.47 10.45 -2.10
N SER A 31 9.16 9.33 -2.20
CA SER A 31 8.82 8.23 -3.12
C SER A 31 7.83 7.24 -2.50
N VAL A 32 8.24 6.59 -1.41
CA VAL A 32 7.47 5.49 -0.79
C VAL A 32 6.19 5.99 -0.14
N GLY A 33 6.25 7.06 0.66
CA GLY A 33 5.07 7.60 1.33
C GLY A 33 3.99 8.08 0.36
N LYS A 34 4.37 8.65 -0.79
CA LYS A 34 3.41 9.06 -1.83
C LYS A 34 2.78 7.87 -2.54
N ARG A 35 3.57 6.83 -2.86
CA ARG A 35 3.03 5.57 -3.40
C ARG A 35 2.03 4.96 -2.42
N LEU A 36 2.37 4.92 -1.14
CA LEU A 36 1.50 4.36 -0.11
C LEU A 36 0.20 5.14 0.08
N GLN A 37 0.28 6.47 0.07
CA GLN A 37 -0.90 7.34 0.10
C GLN A 37 -1.80 7.11 -1.14
N GLN A 38 -1.19 6.96 -2.32
CA GLN A 38 -1.93 6.67 -3.56
C GLN A 38 -2.61 5.29 -3.49
N GLU A 39 -1.94 4.28 -2.97
CA GLU A 39 -2.51 2.94 -2.77
C GLU A 39 -3.67 2.97 -1.78
N PHE A 40 -3.53 3.68 -0.66
CA PHE A 40 -4.60 3.85 0.31
C PHE A 40 -5.81 4.58 -0.31
N MET A 41 -5.58 5.65 -1.07
CA MET A 41 -6.65 6.35 -1.78
C MET A 41 -7.34 5.44 -2.80
N THR A 42 -6.57 4.63 -3.53
CA THR A 42 -7.10 3.67 -4.51
C THR A 42 -7.95 2.60 -3.83
N LEU A 43 -7.52 2.08 -2.67
CA LEU A 43 -8.26 1.11 -1.88
C LEU A 43 -9.59 1.68 -1.35
N MET A 44 -9.61 2.94 -0.91
CA MET A 44 -10.86 3.55 -0.44
C MET A 44 -11.85 3.83 -1.59
N MET A 45 -11.34 4.04 -2.82
CA MET A 45 -12.17 4.27 -4.00
C MET A 45 -12.62 2.99 -4.71
N SER A 46 -11.95 1.86 -4.48
CA SER A 46 -12.25 0.62 -5.17
C SER A 46 -13.55 -0.04 -4.70
N GLY A 47 -14.03 0.28 -3.49
CA GLY A 47 -15.31 -0.21 -2.97
C GLY A 47 -15.35 -1.72 -2.77
N ASP A 48 -14.19 -2.36 -2.63
CA ASP A 48 -14.09 -3.81 -2.45
C ASP A 48 -14.71 -4.22 -1.11
N LYS A 49 -15.70 -5.11 -1.15
CA LYS A 49 -16.41 -5.57 0.04
C LYS A 49 -15.54 -6.51 0.87
N GLY A 50 -15.37 -6.20 2.16
CA GLY A 50 -14.71 -7.08 3.12
C GLY A 50 -13.21 -6.84 3.30
N ILE A 51 -12.63 -5.86 2.61
CA ILE A 51 -11.24 -5.45 2.81
C ILE A 51 -11.15 -3.97 3.17
N SER A 52 -10.26 -3.65 4.11
CA SER A 52 -9.86 -2.29 4.46
C SER A 52 -8.46 -2.35 5.07
N ALA A 53 -7.72 -1.25 4.96
CA ALA A 53 -6.44 -1.08 5.63
C ALA A 53 -6.27 0.38 5.95
N PHE A 54 -5.77 0.69 7.15
CA PHE A 54 -5.49 2.05 7.60
C PHE A 54 -4.07 2.09 8.15
N SER A 55 -3.39 3.22 7.98
CA SER A 55 -2.09 3.41 8.62
C SER A 55 -2.30 3.58 10.12
N GLU A 56 -1.54 2.84 10.91
CA GLU A 56 -1.37 3.12 12.34
C GLU A 56 -0.48 4.37 12.48
N SER A 57 -0.83 5.28 13.39
CA SER A 57 -0.37 6.69 13.43
C SER A 57 1.15 6.87 13.38
N ASP A 58 1.91 5.93 13.92
CA ASP A 58 3.34 6.13 14.23
C ASP A 58 4.29 5.17 13.50
N ASN A 59 3.80 4.30 12.60
CA ASN A 59 4.61 3.25 11.98
C ASN A 59 4.37 3.06 10.46
N LEU A 60 4.33 4.17 9.71
CA LEU A 60 4.14 4.18 8.25
C LEU A 60 5.13 3.29 7.46
N PHE A 61 6.27 2.93 8.06
CA PHE A 61 7.36 2.20 7.39
C PHE A 61 7.59 0.76 7.90
N LYS A 62 6.75 0.18 8.77
CA LYS A 62 6.94 -1.23 9.22
C LYS A 62 6.81 -2.30 8.12
N TRP A 63 6.62 -1.90 6.86
CA TRP A 63 6.48 -2.78 5.70
C TRP A 63 7.79 -2.95 4.91
N ASP A 64 8.96 -2.69 5.53
CA ASP A 64 10.30 -2.72 4.91
C ASP A 64 10.67 -3.98 4.11
N LYS A 65 9.90 -5.08 4.24
CA LYS A 65 10.11 -6.32 3.49
C LYS A 65 9.12 -6.54 2.34
N TRP A 66 8.15 -5.65 2.14
CA TRP A 66 7.17 -5.77 1.07
C TRP A 66 7.80 -5.23 -0.21
N SER A 67 7.90 -6.08 -1.23
CA SER A 67 8.40 -5.65 -2.54
C SER A 67 7.56 -4.47 -3.04
N ALA A 68 8.20 -3.44 -3.60
CA ALA A 68 7.54 -2.26 -4.15
C ALA A 68 6.68 -2.54 -5.41
N LEU A 69 6.38 -3.80 -5.70
CA LEU A 69 5.63 -4.26 -6.88
C LEU A 69 4.15 -4.52 -6.58
N TYR A 70 3.82 -4.91 -5.35
CA TYR A 70 2.43 -5.20 -4.98
C TYR A 70 1.84 -4.02 -4.22
N ASP A 71 0.62 -3.67 -4.60
CA ASP A 71 -0.17 -2.65 -3.92
C ASP A 71 -0.97 -3.29 -2.77
N VAL A 72 -1.26 -2.52 -1.71
CA VAL A 72 -2.02 -2.98 -0.53
C VAL A 72 -3.31 -3.72 -0.93
N ARG A 73 -4.06 -3.17 -1.90
CA ARG A 73 -5.30 -3.77 -2.41
C ARG A 73 -5.08 -5.20 -2.91
N THR A 74 -4.03 -5.43 -3.71
CA THR A 74 -3.73 -6.74 -4.30
C THR A 74 -3.39 -7.76 -3.22
N ILE A 75 -2.66 -7.33 -2.19
CA ILE A 75 -2.27 -8.21 -1.08
C ILE A 75 -3.50 -8.60 -0.24
N LEU A 76 -4.38 -7.64 0.06
CA LEU A 76 -5.62 -7.92 0.81
C LEU A 76 -6.54 -8.88 0.04
N LEU A 77 -6.71 -8.68 -1.27
CA LEU A 77 -7.48 -9.58 -2.12
C LEU A 77 -6.88 -10.99 -2.14
N SER A 78 -5.55 -11.09 -2.26
CA SER A 78 -4.86 -12.38 -2.22
C SER A 78 -5.05 -13.10 -0.89
N ILE A 79 -5.02 -12.39 0.24
CA ILE A 79 -5.28 -12.98 1.56
C ILE A 79 -6.73 -13.45 1.68
N GLN A 80 -7.70 -12.64 1.22
CA GLN A 80 -9.11 -13.04 1.21
C GLN A 80 -9.34 -14.31 0.38
N SER A 81 -8.70 -14.42 -0.79
CA SER A 81 -8.74 -15.64 -1.61
C SER A 81 -8.11 -16.83 -0.88
N LEU A 82 -6.96 -16.65 -0.22
CA LEU A 82 -6.30 -17.72 0.55
C LEU A 82 -7.12 -18.22 1.74
N LEU A 83 -7.95 -17.37 2.34
CA LEU A 83 -8.88 -17.78 3.40
C LEU A 83 -10.04 -18.62 2.86
N ALA A 84 -10.45 -18.39 1.62
CA ALA A 84 -11.47 -19.20 0.95
C ALA A 84 -10.88 -20.51 0.40
N GLU A 85 -9.63 -20.49 -0.06
CA GLU A 85 -8.95 -21.60 -0.71
C GLU A 85 -7.50 -21.71 -0.17
N PRO A 86 -7.31 -22.37 0.98
CA PRO A 86 -6.00 -22.49 1.59
C PRO A 86 -5.09 -23.47 0.83
N ASN A 87 -3.78 -23.23 0.88
CA ASN A 87 -2.79 -24.18 0.40
C ASN A 87 -2.58 -25.31 1.43
N ILE A 88 -3.24 -26.45 1.21
CA ILE A 88 -3.17 -27.64 2.08
C ILE A 88 -1.89 -28.47 1.90
N ASP A 89 -1.16 -28.30 0.79
CA ASP A 89 0.08 -29.04 0.50
C ASP A 89 1.29 -28.50 1.28
N SER A 90 1.21 -27.23 1.71
CA SER A 90 2.25 -26.57 2.51
C SER A 90 1.64 -25.89 3.75
N PRO A 91 1.07 -26.66 4.70
CA PRO A 91 0.32 -26.10 5.80
C PRO A 91 1.23 -25.51 6.89
N LEU A 92 0.98 -24.26 7.28
CA LEU A 92 1.60 -23.69 8.49
C LEU A 92 0.96 -24.24 9.77
N LYS A 93 -0.35 -24.53 9.72
CA LYS A 93 -1.11 -25.15 10.81
C LYS A 93 -1.63 -26.51 10.34
N THR A 94 -0.92 -27.57 10.67
CA THR A 94 -1.25 -28.96 10.26
C THR A 94 -2.67 -29.36 10.66
N HIS A 95 -3.06 -29.12 11.92
CA HIS A 95 -4.40 -29.45 12.42
C HIS A 95 -5.53 -28.76 11.62
N ALA A 96 -5.32 -27.51 11.22
CA ALA A 96 -6.30 -26.77 10.42
C ALA A 96 -6.43 -27.35 9.00
N ALA A 97 -5.30 -27.76 8.40
CA ALA A 97 -5.28 -28.36 7.07
C ALA A 97 -5.97 -29.74 7.03
N GLU A 98 -5.75 -30.58 8.04
CA GLU A 98 -6.46 -31.86 8.17
C GLU A 98 -7.98 -31.65 8.29
N LEU A 99 -8.39 -30.71 9.15
CA LEU A 99 -9.80 -30.42 9.41
C LEU A 99 -10.51 -29.74 8.23
N TRP A 100 -9.77 -29.09 7.33
CA TRP A 100 -10.31 -28.38 6.16
C TRP A 100 -11.18 -29.25 5.25
N THR A 101 -10.89 -30.56 5.20
CA THR A 101 -11.68 -31.55 4.45
C THR A 101 -13.12 -31.72 4.97
N ASN A 102 -13.41 -31.27 6.20
CA ASN A 102 -14.74 -31.29 6.80
C ASN A 102 -15.20 -29.85 7.15
N PRO A 103 -15.92 -29.17 6.24
CA PRO A 103 -16.29 -27.77 6.43
C PRO A 103 -17.12 -27.50 7.68
N THR A 104 -17.99 -28.44 8.07
CA THR A 104 -18.85 -28.30 9.25
C THR A 104 -18.02 -28.33 10.54
N ALA A 105 -17.11 -29.30 10.65
CA ALA A 105 -16.23 -29.42 11.81
C ALA A 105 -15.24 -28.25 11.86
N PHE A 106 -14.68 -27.85 10.72
CA PHE A 106 -13.80 -26.69 10.61
C PHE A 106 -14.47 -25.40 11.08
N LYS A 107 -15.69 -25.12 10.58
CA LYS A 107 -16.45 -23.92 10.96
C LYS A 107 -16.77 -23.90 12.45
N LYS A 108 -17.17 -25.03 13.03
CA LYS A 108 -17.43 -25.15 14.46
C LYS A 108 -16.18 -24.81 15.28
N TYR A 109 -15.05 -25.45 14.96
CA TYR A 109 -13.77 -25.23 15.64
C TYR A 109 -13.29 -23.78 15.52
N LEU A 110 -13.41 -23.19 14.33
CA LEU A 110 -13.05 -21.80 14.05
C LEU A 110 -13.85 -20.83 14.93
N LEU A 111 -15.18 -20.97 14.96
CA LEU A 111 -16.06 -20.08 15.73
C LEU A 111 -15.80 -20.21 17.24
N GLU A 112 -15.68 -21.43 17.76
CA GLU A 112 -15.37 -21.65 19.18
C GLU A 112 -14.03 -21.02 19.58
N THR A 113 -13.01 -21.17 18.74
CA THR A 113 -11.68 -20.63 19.00
C THR A 113 -11.67 -19.10 18.90
N TYR A 114 -12.34 -18.55 17.89
CA TYR A 114 -12.45 -17.10 17.71
C TYR A 114 -13.15 -16.46 18.91
N MET A 115 -14.29 -17.01 19.34
CA MET A 115 -15.02 -16.50 20.52
C MET A 115 -14.16 -16.53 21.79
N LYS A 116 -13.42 -17.63 22.02
CA LYS A 116 -12.49 -17.72 23.16
C LYS A 116 -11.42 -16.64 23.14
N GLN A 117 -10.82 -16.37 21.98
CA GLN A 117 -9.75 -15.38 21.83
C GLN A 117 -10.28 -13.95 22.00
N VAL A 118 -11.43 -13.63 21.41
CA VAL A 118 -12.07 -12.31 21.52
C VAL A 118 -12.42 -12.02 22.98
N THR A 119 -13.06 -12.97 23.69
CA THR A 119 -13.40 -12.79 25.11
C THR A 119 -12.16 -12.72 26.00
N SER A 120 -11.05 -13.37 25.63
CA SER A 120 -9.79 -13.30 26.40
C SER A 120 -9.03 -11.98 26.22
N GLN A 121 -9.31 -11.21 25.17
CA GLN A 121 -8.69 -9.90 24.93
C GLN A 121 -9.42 -8.73 25.61
N GLU A 122 -10.66 -8.93 26.05
CA GLU A 122 -11.44 -7.91 26.79
C GLU A 122 -11.24 -7.94 28.32
N LEU A 123 -10.45 -8.89 28.84
CA LEU A 123 -10.08 -9.01 30.25
C LEU A 123 -8.63 -8.59 30.48
#